data_AF-A0AAD5QQ48-F1
#
_entry.id   AF-A0AAD5QQ48-F1
#
_cell.length_a   1.000
_cell.length_b   1.000
_cell.length_c   1.000
_cell.angle_alpha   90.00
_cell.angle_beta   90.00
_cell.angle_gamma   90.00
#
_symmetry.space_group_name_H-M   'P 1'
#
loop_
_entity.id
_entity.type
_entity.pdbx_description
1 polymer ?
#
loop_
_entity_poly.entity_id
_entity_poly.type
_entity_poly.pdbx_seq_one_letter_code
_entity_poly.pdbx_strand_id
1 'polypeptide(L)'
;MLVCSTFALWIYSESPASYLINGILLAVIGFFIGGPANMISSSVSADLGKCRDLQGNTEALSTVTGIVDGTGSFGAALGQLLIPSVQAIFGWGAVFYGFIVMIVCTAACLVPLLYRETLLRRRNAYTTISSDSENESEDVVFGEEEEEEGVRRRVVIGDDLD
;
A
#
# COMPACT_ATOMS: atom_id res chain seq x y z
N MET A 1 -1.41 9.41 -9.07
CA MET A 1 -2.56 10.22 -8.57
C MET A 1 -2.12 11.41 -7.74
N LEU A 2 -1.27 11.27 -6.70
CA LEU A 2 -0.74 12.43 -5.93
C LEU A 2 0.06 13.43 -6.79
N VAL A 3 0.90 12.97 -7.71
CA VAL A 3 1.62 13.88 -8.64
C VAL A 3 0.65 14.60 -9.59
N CYS A 4 -0.45 13.94 -9.98
CA CYS A 4 -1.49 14.53 -10.82
C CYS A 4 -2.30 15.58 -10.07
N SER A 5 -2.58 15.40 -8.77
CA SER A 5 -3.27 16.42 -7.96
C SER A 5 -2.40 17.66 -7.77
N THR A 6 -1.09 17.50 -7.60
CA THR A 6 -0.15 18.63 -7.58
C THR A 6 -0.19 19.45 -8.87
N PHE A 7 -0.21 18.77 -10.03
CA PHE A 7 -0.29 19.44 -11.33
C PHE A 7 -1.67 20.10 -11.57
N ALA A 8 -2.75 19.48 -11.13
CA ALA A 8 -4.10 20.03 -11.22
C ALA A 8 -4.29 21.29 -10.35
N LEU A 9 -3.71 21.32 -9.14
CA LEU A 9 -3.71 22.50 -8.27
C LEU A 9 -2.90 23.66 -8.85
N TRP A 10 -1.78 23.34 -9.50
CA TRP A 10 -0.97 24.35 -10.19
C TRP A 10 -1.74 25.01 -11.35
N ILE A 11 -2.43 24.20 -12.17
CA ILE A 11 -3.30 24.70 -13.24
C ILE A 11 -4.46 25.53 -12.67
N TYR A 12 -5.04 25.13 -11.53
CA TYR A 12 -6.11 25.88 -10.89
C TYR A 12 -5.67 27.24 -10.35
N SER A 13 -4.41 27.38 -9.94
CA SER A 13 -3.87 28.66 -9.46
C SER A 13 -3.86 29.76 -10.53
N GLU A 14 -3.89 29.39 -11.82
CA GLU A 14 -3.89 30.32 -12.97
C GLU A 14 -5.29 30.44 -13.62
N SER A 15 -6.34 29.92 -12.97
CA SER A 15 -7.69 29.85 -13.52
C SER A 15 -8.41 31.21 -13.56
N PRO A 16 -9.06 31.58 -14.69
CA PRO A 16 -9.89 32.78 -14.76
C PRO A 16 -11.17 32.66 -13.91
N ALA A 17 -11.72 33.80 -13.46
CA ALA A 17 -12.82 33.92 -12.49
C ALA A 17 -14.22 33.50 -13.00
N SER A 18 -14.32 32.45 -13.82
CA SER A 18 -15.61 31.94 -14.31
C SER A 18 -16.09 30.77 -13.45
N TYR A 19 -17.36 30.84 -13.02
CA TYR A 19 -17.95 29.87 -12.09
C TYR A 19 -17.97 28.44 -12.63
N LEU A 20 -18.16 28.27 -13.95
CA LEU A 20 -18.18 26.95 -14.60
C LEU A 20 -16.80 26.29 -14.61
N ILE A 21 -15.76 27.04 -14.97
CA ILE A 21 -14.37 26.56 -14.97
C ILE A 21 -13.94 26.23 -13.55
N ASN A 22 -14.28 27.09 -12.58
CA ASN A 22 -14.04 26.79 -11.16
C ASN A 22 -14.72 25.49 -10.73
N GLY A 23 -16.00 25.29 -11.04
CA GLY A 23 -16.71 24.06 -10.69
C GLY A 23 -16.07 22.79 -11.29
N ILE A 24 -15.66 22.85 -12.55
CA ILE A 24 -14.99 21.72 -13.24
C ILE A 24 -13.61 21.46 -12.60
N LEU A 25 -12.81 22.49 -12.33
CA LEU A 25 -11.50 22.28 -11.72
C LEU A 25 -11.61 21.78 -10.27
N LEU A 26 -12.57 22.26 -9.48
CA LEU A 26 -12.84 21.70 -8.15
C LEU A 26 -13.25 20.22 -8.24
N ALA A 27 -14.06 19.83 -9.21
CA ALA A 27 -14.45 18.43 -9.40
C ALA A 27 -13.24 17.55 -9.76
N VAL A 28 -12.36 18.02 -10.64
CA VAL A 28 -11.12 17.33 -11.02
C VAL A 28 -10.18 17.21 -9.81
N ILE A 29 -9.93 18.31 -9.09
CA ILE A 29 -9.09 18.32 -7.89
C ILE A 29 -9.65 17.36 -6.83
N GLY A 30 -10.96 17.41 -6.59
CA GLY A 30 -11.66 16.55 -5.63
C GLY A 30 -11.52 15.06 -5.98
N PHE A 31 -11.65 14.69 -7.25
CA PHE A 31 -11.43 13.32 -7.71
C PHE A 31 -9.98 12.86 -7.47
N PHE A 32 -9.01 13.70 -7.83
CA PHE A 32 -7.58 13.38 -7.73
C PHE A 32 -7.05 13.39 -6.29
N ILE A 33 -7.67 14.11 -5.37
CA ILE A 33 -7.33 14.11 -3.94
C ILE A 33 -8.09 13.00 -3.20
N GLY A 34 -9.38 12.82 -3.51
CA GLY A 34 -10.23 11.82 -2.87
C GLY A 34 -9.77 10.39 -3.14
N GLY A 35 -9.30 10.10 -4.36
CA GLY A 35 -8.76 8.78 -4.71
C GLY A 35 -7.60 8.33 -3.81
N PRO A 36 -6.47 9.07 -3.75
CA PRO A 36 -5.36 8.77 -2.86
C PRO A 36 -5.73 8.75 -1.37
N ALA A 37 -6.54 9.69 -0.90
CA ALA A 37 -6.94 9.75 0.51
C ALA A 37 -7.68 8.47 0.96
N ASN A 38 -8.62 8.00 0.14
CA ASN A 38 -9.36 6.76 0.40
C ASN A 38 -8.45 5.53 0.32
N MET A 39 -7.51 5.52 -0.62
CA MET A 39 -6.55 4.42 -0.78
C MET A 39 -5.59 4.33 0.41
N ILE A 40 -5.12 5.46 0.95
CA ILE A 40 -4.27 5.50 2.15
C ILE A 40 -5.03 4.92 3.35
N SER A 41 -6.24 5.40 3.63
CA SER A 41 -7.05 4.90 4.75
C SER A 41 -7.34 3.39 4.65
N SER A 42 -7.66 2.92 3.45
CA SER A 42 -7.86 1.48 3.19
C SER A 42 -6.58 0.67 3.39
N SER A 43 -5.44 1.18 2.94
CA SER A 43 -4.14 0.50 3.12
C SER A 43 -3.74 0.42 4.59
N VAL A 44 -3.93 1.48 5.37
CA VAL A 44 -3.64 1.49 6.81
C VAL A 44 -4.55 0.50 7.54
N SER A 45 -5.83 0.43 7.18
CA SER A 45 -6.77 -0.55 7.74
C SER A 45 -6.36 -1.99 7.43
N ALA A 46 -5.90 -2.24 6.20
CA ALA A 46 -5.39 -3.54 5.78
C ALA A 46 -4.09 -3.94 6.50
N ASP A 47 -3.19 -2.98 6.73
CA ASP A 47 -1.94 -3.18 7.46
C ASP A 47 -2.20 -3.49 8.94
N LEU A 48 -3.11 -2.75 9.59
CA LEU A 48 -3.52 -3.02 10.98
C LEU A 48 -4.13 -4.42 11.13
N GLY A 49 -4.91 -4.88 10.15
CA GLY A 49 -5.52 -6.21 10.15
C GLY A 49 -4.51 -7.37 10.02
N LYS A 50 -3.27 -7.10 9.57
CA LYS A 50 -2.22 -8.12 9.38
C LYS A 50 -1.26 -8.24 10.58
N CYS A 51 -1.29 -7.33 11.55
CA CYS A 51 -0.42 -7.37 12.72
C CYS A 51 -0.77 -8.56 13.63
N ARG A 52 0.16 -9.50 13.84
CA ARG A 52 -0.04 -10.71 14.68
C ARG A 52 -0.52 -10.41 16.10
N ASP A 53 -0.13 -9.28 16.68
CA ASP A 53 -0.54 -8.86 18.03
C ASP A 53 -2.00 -8.35 18.09
N LEU A 54 -2.56 -7.96 16.94
CA LEU A 54 -3.93 -7.47 16.76
C LEU A 54 -4.82 -8.51 16.04
N GLN A 55 -4.22 -9.57 15.52
CA GLN A 55 -4.89 -10.61 14.73
C GLN A 55 -5.77 -11.48 15.65
N GLY A 56 -7.08 -11.26 15.58
CA GLY A 56 -8.07 -11.94 16.42
C GLY A 56 -8.48 -11.19 17.69
N ASN A 57 -7.78 -10.10 18.05
CA ASN A 57 -8.17 -9.21 19.15
C ASN A 57 -8.84 -7.94 18.62
N THR A 58 -10.16 -8.02 18.41
CA THR A 58 -10.99 -6.94 17.87
C THR A 58 -10.99 -5.68 18.73
N GLU A 59 -10.76 -5.79 20.04
CA GLU A 59 -10.74 -4.66 20.97
C GLU A 59 -9.48 -3.80 20.81
N ALA A 60 -8.32 -4.45 20.71
CA ALA A 60 -7.06 -3.75 20.47
C ALA A 60 -7.02 -3.14 19.06
N LEU A 61 -7.52 -3.85 18.04
CA LEU A 61 -7.63 -3.34 16.67
C LEU A 61 -8.54 -2.11 16.58
N SER A 62 -9.69 -2.14 17.26
CA SER A 62 -10.64 -1.03 17.32
C SER A 62 -9.99 0.21 17.96
N THR A 63 -9.23 0.03 19.04
CA THR A 63 -8.55 1.13 19.74
C THR A 63 -7.50 1.80 18.86
N VAL A 64 -6.63 1.01 18.19
CA VAL A 64 -5.60 1.56 17.30
C VAL A 64 -6.24 2.26 16.10
N THR A 65 -7.29 1.68 15.51
CA THR A 65 -8.06 2.30 14.42
C THR A 65 -8.70 3.61 14.89
N GLY A 66 -9.27 3.64 16.10
CA GLY A 66 -9.85 4.84 16.70
C GLY A 66 -8.83 5.96 16.94
N ILE A 67 -7.58 5.63 17.33
CA ILE A 67 -6.51 6.62 17.44
C ILE A 67 -6.16 7.19 16.07
N VAL A 68 -5.99 6.33 15.06
CA VAL A 68 -5.67 6.75 13.68
C VAL A 68 -6.77 7.67 13.15
N ASP A 69 -8.03 7.24 13.23
CA ASP A 69 -9.17 8.03 12.76
C ASP A 69 -9.35 9.34 13.56
N GLY A 70 -9.09 9.29 14.88
CA GLY A 70 -9.06 10.46 15.75
C GLY A 70 -8.00 11.48 15.33
N THR A 71 -6.79 11.03 14.98
CA THR A 71 -5.74 11.93 14.45
C THR A 71 -6.10 12.51 13.08
N GLY A 72 -6.77 11.74 12.22
CA GLY A 72 -7.29 12.22 10.94
C GLY A 72 -8.33 13.35 11.12
N SER A 73 -9.28 13.14 12.04
CA SER A 73 -10.30 14.13 12.39
C SER A 73 -9.71 15.39 13.02
N PHE A 74 -8.70 15.25 13.89
CA PHE A 74 -7.97 16.38 14.46
C PHE A 74 -7.22 17.18 13.40
N GLY A 75 -6.56 16.50 12.46
CA GLY A 75 -5.91 17.13 11.31
C GLY A 75 -6.90 17.89 10.43
N ALA A 76 -8.10 17.33 10.20
CA ALA A 76 -9.16 18.01 9.46
C ALA A 76 -9.64 19.28 10.19
N ALA A 77 -9.83 19.22 11.50
CA ALA A 77 -10.21 20.39 12.30
C ALA A 77 -9.13 21.49 12.26
N LEU A 78 -7.85 21.11 12.40
CA LEU A 78 -6.74 22.05 12.23
C LEU A 78 -6.69 22.64 10.82
N GLY A 79 -6.90 21.83 9.78
CA GLY A 79 -7.00 22.30 8.41
C GLY A 79 -8.08 23.36 8.24
N GLN A 80 -9.29 23.10 8.75
CA GLN A 80 -10.40 24.06 8.71
C GLN A 80 -10.11 25.36 9.46
N LEU A 81 -9.28 25.35 10.51
CA LEU A 81 -8.88 26.55 11.24
C LEU A 81 -7.74 27.31 10.53
N LEU A 82 -6.80 26.59 9.92
CA LEU A 82 -5.63 27.17 9.25
C LEU A 82 -5.98 27.78 7.89
N ILE A 83 -6.89 27.17 7.12
CA ILE A 83 -7.25 27.65 5.77
C ILE A 83 -7.73 29.12 5.78
N PRO A 84 -8.69 29.53 6.63
CA PRO A 84 -9.12 30.93 6.72
C PRO A 84 -7.99 31.87 7.15
N SER A 85 -7.14 31.42 8.08
CA SER A 85 -6.04 32.21 8.64
C SER A 85 -4.97 32.50 7.58
N VAL A 86 -4.59 31.48 6.81
CA VAL A 86 -3.63 31.62 5.70
C VAL A 86 -4.23 32.46 4.57
N GLN A 87 -5.50 32.25 4.25
CA GLN A 87 -6.22 33.04 3.24
C GLN A 87 -6.26 34.52 3.60
N ALA A 88 -6.48 34.86 4.87
CA ALA A 88 -6.58 36.24 5.32
C ALA A 88 -5.26 37.01 5.26
N ILE A 89 -4.12 36.34 5.48
CA ILE A 89 -2.80 36.98 5.57
C ILE A 89 -2.06 36.93 4.22
N PHE A 90 -2.12 35.79 3.51
CA PHE A 90 -1.30 35.51 2.33
C PHE A 90 -2.11 35.37 1.03
N GLY A 91 -3.44 35.43 1.11
CA GLY A 91 -4.35 35.31 -0.03
C GLY A 91 -4.58 33.86 -0.50
N TRP A 92 -5.46 33.71 -1.50
CA TRP A 92 -5.91 32.40 -1.99
C TRP A 92 -4.79 31.57 -2.62
N GLY A 93 -3.84 32.20 -3.34
CA GLY A 93 -2.70 31.49 -3.93
C GLY A 93 -1.89 30.71 -2.90
N ALA A 94 -1.62 31.32 -1.73
CA ALA A 94 -0.86 30.67 -0.66
C ALA A 94 -1.56 29.44 -0.07
N VAL A 95 -2.89 29.41 -0.05
CA VAL A 95 -3.67 28.23 0.37
C VAL A 95 -3.44 27.06 -0.59
N PHE A 96 -3.46 27.33 -1.91
CA PHE A 96 -3.22 26.29 -2.92
C PHE A 96 -1.78 25.77 -2.87
N TYR A 97 -0.79 26.65 -2.73
CA TYR A 97 0.60 26.23 -2.52
C TYR A 97 0.77 25.44 -1.21
N GLY A 98 0.06 25.82 -0.15
CA GLY A 98 -0.01 25.06 1.10
C GLY A 98 -0.52 23.63 0.89
N PHE A 99 -1.61 23.46 0.13
CA PHE A 99 -2.12 22.13 -0.22
C PHE A 99 -1.14 21.32 -1.07
N ILE A 100 -0.44 21.96 -2.02
CA ILE A 100 0.61 21.31 -2.81
C ILE A 100 1.72 20.78 -1.87
N VAL A 101 2.20 21.60 -0.93
CA VAL A 101 3.22 21.19 0.05
C VAL A 101 2.73 20.03 0.91
N MET A 102 1.49 20.06 1.40
CA MET A 102 0.93 18.95 2.19
C MET A 102 0.84 17.64 1.38
N ILE A 103 0.45 17.72 0.10
CA ILE A 103 0.40 16.55 -0.81
C ILE A 103 1.81 16.01 -1.06
N VAL A 104 2.79 16.87 -1.28
CA VAL A 104 4.20 16.47 -1.47
C VAL A 104 4.77 15.84 -0.20
N CYS A 105 4.51 16.42 0.97
CA CYS A 105 4.90 15.82 2.26
C CYS A 105 4.27 14.44 2.45
N THR A 106 2.97 14.30 2.14
CA THR A 106 2.28 13.00 2.18
C THR A 106 2.94 11.99 1.24
N ALA A 107 3.25 12.39 0.02
CA ALA A 107 3.95 11.55 -0.94
C ALA A 107 5.34 11.15 -0.42
N ALA A 108 6.10 12.09 0.14
CA ALA A 108 7.42 11.84 0.71
C ALA A 108 7.37 10.87 1.89
N CYS A 109 6.33 10.93 2.74
CA CYS A 109 6.11 9.96 3.82
C CYS A 109 5.70 8.57 3.31
N LEU A 110 4.97 8.50 2.18
CA LEU A 110 4.55 7.24 1.58
C LEU A 110 5.66 6.54 0.80
N VAL A 111 6.60 7.27 0.18
CA VAL A 111 7.72 6.69 -0.57
C VAL A 111 8.54 5.66 0.23
N PRO A 112 9.02 5.93 1.45
CA PRO A 112 9.78 4.95 2.22
C PRO A 112 8.93 3.74 2.64
N LEU A 113 7.63 3.94 2.89
CA LEU A 113 6.70 2.87 3.21
C LEU A 113 6.50 1.93 2.01
N LEU A 114 6.25 2.50 0.82
CA LEU A 114 6.18 1.75 -0.43
C LEU A 114 7.50 1.05 -0.76
N TYR A 115 8.63 1.70 -0.52
CA TYR A 115 9.94 1.10 -0.75
C TYR A 115 10.18 -0.12 0.16
N ARG A 116 9.82 -0.02 1.45
CA ARG A 116 9.87 -1.14 2.40
C ARG A 116 9.01 -2.31 1.95
N GLU A 117 7.75 -2.05 1.57
CA GLU A 117 6.82 -3.08 1.10
C GLU A 117 7.33 -3.75 -0.18
N THR A 118 7.87 -2.97 -1.13
CA THR A 118 8.40 -3.51 -2.40
C THR A 118 9.63 -4.38 -2.17
N LEU A 119 10.52 -4.00 -1.25
CA LEU A 119 11.68 -4.81 -0.86
C LEU A 119 11.27 -6.09 -0.13
N LEU A 120 10.31 -6.02 0.80
CA LEU A 120 9.80 -7.19 1.52
C LEU A 120 9.15 -8.18 0.55
N ARG A 121 8.36 -7.69 -0.41
CA ARG A 121 7.80 -8.52 -1.49
C ARG A 121 8.88 -9.18 -2.34
N ARG A 122 9.93 -8.45 -2.71
CA ARG A 122 11.08 -9.03 -3.42
C ARG A 122 11.78 -10.12 -2.61
N ARG A 123 11.90 -9.95 -1.29
CA ARG A 123 12.54 -10.93 -0.41
C ARG A 123 11.69 -12.19 -0.24
N ASN A 124 10.38 -12.04 -0.03
CA ASN A 124 9.47 -13.18 0.09
C ASN A 124 9.35 -13.98 -1.22
N ALA A 125 9.35 -13.32 -2.38
CA ALA A 125 9.33 -14.01 -3.68
C ALA A 125 10.57 -14.90 -3.88
N TYR A 126 11.73 -14.49 -3.37
CA TYR A 126 12.94 -15.30 -3.43
C TYR A 126 12.87 -16.53 -2.52
N THR A 127 12.34 -16.38 -1.29
CA THR A 127 12.18 -17.50 -0.36
C THR A 127 11.24 -18.57 -0.89
N THR A 128 10.09 -18.20 -1.47
CA THR A 128 9.16 -19.18 -2.05
C THR A 128 9.79 -19.99 -3.18
N ILE A 129 10.54 -19.34 -4.07
CA ILE A 129 11.24 -20.03 -5.17
C ILE A 129 12.30 -20.98 -4.60
N SER A 130 13.05 -20.55 -3.57
CA SER A 130 14.04 -21.41 -2.90
C SER A 130 13.39 -22.66 -2.30
N SER A 131 12.28 -22.49 -1.56
CA SER A 131 11.58 -23.62 -0.94
C SER A 131 10.93 -24.54 -1.98
N ASP A 132 10.38 -24.00 -3.08
CA ASP A 132 9.85 -24.83 -4.16
C ASP A 132 10.97 -25.63 -4.83
N SER A 133 12.15 -25.03 -5.05
CA SER A 133 13.30 -25.74 -5.62
C SER A 133 13.91 -26.78 -4.69
N GLU A 134 13.89 -26.58 -3.37
CA GLU A 134 14.30 -27.58 -2.38
C GLU A 134 13.31 -28.76 -2.35
N ASN A 135 12.01 -28.48 -2.38
CA ASN A 135 10.96 -29.50 -2.36
C ASN A 135 10.95 -30.33 -3.65
N GLU A 136 11.12 -29.70 -4.82
CA GLU A 136 11.27 -30.42 -6.11
C GLU A 136 12.54 -31.30 -6.14
N SER A 137 13.63 -30.86 -5.50
CA SER A 137 14.86 -31.65 -5.43
C SER A 137 14.71 -32.88 -4.53
N GLU A 138 14.01 -32.74 -3.39
CA GLU A 138 13.69 -33.86 -2.50
C GLU A 138 12.76 -34.86 -3.19
N ASP A 139 11.69 -34.40 -3.85
CA ASP A 139 10.73 -35.27 -4.56
C ASP A 139 11.38 -36.08 -5.70
N VAL A 140 12.35 -35.50 -6.43
CA VAL A 140 13.11 -36.21 -7.48
C VAL A 140 14.01 -37.28 -6.88
N VAL A 141 14.70 -36.99 -5.78
CA VAL A 141 15.58 -37.96 -5.08
C VAL A 141 14.76 -39.12 -4.50
N PHE A 142 13.62 -38.84 -3.87
CA PHE A 142 12.73 -39.89 -3.36
C PHE A 142 12.15 -40.76 -4.49
N GLY A 143 11.83 -40.17 -5.65
CA GLY A 143 11.38 -40.91 -6.83
C GLY A 143 12.44 -41.85 -7.39
N GLU A 144 13.70 -41.41 -7.47
CA GLU A 144 14.82 -42.25 -7.92
C GLU A 144 15.13 -43.39 -6.93
N GLU A 145 15.06 -43.14 -5.61
CA GLU A 145 15.26 -44.16 -4.58
C GLU A 145 14.16 -45.24 -4.61
N GLU A 146 12.89 -44.85 -4.77
CA GLU A 146 11.78 -45.82 -4.89
C GLU A 146 11.88 -46.66 -6.17
N GLU A 147 12.34 -46.07 -7.28
CA GLU A 147 12.53 -46.80 -8.54
C GLU A 147 13.70 -47.78 -8.46
N GLU A 148 14.83 -47.40 -7.83
CA GLU A 148 15.95 -48.31 -7.57
C GLU A 148 15.56 -49.47 -6.62
N GLU A 149 14.80 -49.20 -5.56
CA GLU A 149 14.29 -50.25 -4.67
C GLU A 149 13.32 -51.20 -5.38
N GLY A 150 12.45 -50.65 -6.24
CA GLY A 150 11.52 -51.41 -7.06
C GLY A 150 12.24 -52.33 -8.06
N VAL A 151 13.30 -51.81 -8.69
CA VAL A 151 14.16 -52.58 -9.61
C VAL A 151 14.93 -53.66 -8.84
N ARG A 152 15.55 -53.34 -7.69
CA ARG A 152 16.21 -54.35 -6.83
C ARG A 152 15.26 -55.47 -6.43
N ARG A 153 14.03 -55.16 -6.03
CA ARG A 153 13.02 -56.19 -5.70
C ARG A 153 12.69 -57.08 -6.88
N ARG A 154 12.54 -56.52 -8.09
CA ARG A 154 12.25 -57.33 -9.29
C ARG A 154 13.41 -58.23 -9.69
N VAL A 155 14.64 -57.76 -9.55
CA VAL A 155 15.85 -58.55 -9.86
C VAL A 155 15.99 -59.72 -8.88
N VAL A 156 15.81 -59.48 -7.56
CA VAL A 156 15.88 -60.55 -6.55
C VAL A 156 14.82 -61.64 -6.77
N ILE A 157 13.62 -61.28 -7.24
CA ILE A 157 12.55 -62.25 -7.53
C ILE A 157 12.81 -63.03 -8.83
N GLY A 158 13.59 -62.48 -9.77
CA GLY A 158 13.92 -63.13 -11.03
C GLY A 158 14.90 -64.29 -10.89
N ASP A 159 15.80 -64.25 -9.91
CA ASP A 159 16.81 -65.29 -9.68
C ASP A 159 16.26 -66.53 -8.95
N ASP A 160 15.01 -66.49 -8.45
CA ASP A 160 14.33 -67.62 -7.79
C ASP A 160 13.46 -68.45 -8.76
N LEU A 161 13.44 -68.13 -10.05
CA LEU A 161 12.56 -68.73 -11.06
C LEU A 161 13.24 -69.63 -12.11
N ASP A 162 14.54 -69.90 -11.97
CA ASP A 162 15.28 -70.90 -12.77
C ASP A 162 15.72 -72.13 -11.95
#